data_AF-A0ABD6P5V8-F1
#
_entry.id   AF-A0ABD6P5V8-F1
#
_cell.length_a   1.000
_cell.length_b   1.000
_cell.length_c   1.000
_cell.angle_alpha   90.00
_cell.angle_beta   90.00
_cell.angle_gamma   90.00
#
_symmetry.space_group_name_H-M   'P 1'
#
loop_
_entity.id
_entity.type
_entity.pdbx_description
1 polymer ?
#
loop_
_entity_poly.entity_id
_entity_poly.type
_entity_poly.pdbx_seq_one_letter_code
_entity_poly.pdbx_strand_id
1 'polypeptide(L)'
;MSPKATSPHTDCQVRSGGLDFAVTYWSTPELAGPRAAKVAVTDASGEVVQTIDELLQPSSPGGVGLEDIDGDGRDEVVIPIARNLFNGSPNTLFSVWRAPGDRLHYERTQMVGQAVYPSGDGYLVTNGGGLDSRDLTFYLPTGAGYTLVVVLTIEAEEVDPDTHRVLTVVCRAHQEDGLHAVDMNLRQAEETFCASPAAMAIWPGAQRIEIRRWRPGQQR
;
A
#
# COMPACT_ATOMS: atom_id res chain seq x y z
N MET A 1 -0.13 -7.79 -6.35
CA MET A 1 1.12 -8.46 -5.90
C MET A 1 0.86 -9.45 -4.75
N SER A 2 1.61 -10.56 -4.64
CA SER A 2 1.50 -11.55 -3.53
C SER A 2 2.63 -11.36 -2.50
N PRO A 3 2.38 -11.52 -1.18
CA PRO A 3 3.36 -11.27 -0.12
C PRO A 3 4.63 -12.14 -0.16
N LYS A 4 4.58 -13.28 -0.85
CA LYS A 4 5.72 -14.21 -0.99
C LYS A 4 6.39 -14.13 -2.35
N ALA A 5 5.77 -13.46 -3.33
CA ALA A 5 6.32 -13.37 -4.67
C ALA A 5 7.62 -12.56 -4.63
N THR A 6 8.64 -13.11 -5.27
CA THR A 6 9.90 -12.39 -5.51
C THR A 6 10.09 -12.30 -7.02
N SER A 7 10.58 -11.16 -7.49
CA SER A 7 11.01 -10.98 -8.87
C SER A 7 12.51 -10.69 -8.90
N PRO A 8 13.22 -11.04 -9.98
CA PRO A 8 14.62 -10.65 -10.11
C PRO A 8 14.74 -9.13 -10.24
N HIS A 9 15.82 -8.56 -9.68
CA HIS A 9 16.24 -7.22 -10.01
C HIS A 9 16.99 -7.27 -11.34
N THR A 10 16.34 -6.87 -12.42
CA THR A 10 16.91 -6.89 -13.77
C THR A 10 16.66 -5.55 -14.43
N ASP A 11 17.72 -4.95 -14.95
CA ASP A 11 17.63 -3.73 -15.76
C ASP A 11 16.63 -3.95 -16.88
N CYS A 12 15.73 -2.99 -17.06
CA CYS A 12 14.67 -3.11 -18.04
C CYS A 12 14.24 -1.74 -18.54
N GLN A 13 13.53 -1.76 -19.66
CA GLN A 13 12.81 -0.60 -20.14
C GLN A 13 11.35 -0.99 -20.26
N VAL A 14 10.49 -0.19 -19.66
CA VAL A 14 9.04 -0.37 -19.68
C VAL A 14 8.39 0.93 -20.12
N ARG A 15 7.26 0.83 -20.79
CA ARG A 15 6.51 1.97 -21.33
C ARG A 15 5.12 1.97 -20.74
N SER A 16 4.66 3.13 -20.31
CA SER A 16 3.28 3.36 -19.90
C SER A 16 2.81 4.73 -20.36
N GLY A 17 1.63 4.78 -20.97
CA GLY A 17 1.14 5.98 -21.64
C GLY A 17 2.16 6.55 -22.64
N GLY A 18 2.43 7.85 -22.52
CA GLY A 18 3.41 8.58 -23.34
C GLY A 18 4.82 8.61 -22.76
N LEU A 19 5.12 7.81 -21.74
CA LEU A 19 6.39 7.83 -21.01
C LEU A 19 7.15 6.50 -21.14
N ASP A 20 8.48 6.61 -21.27
CA ASP A 20 9.42 5.50 -21.17
C ASP A 20 10.13 5.53 -19.81
N PHE A 21 10.25 4.37 -19.18
CA PHE A 21 10.89 4.18 -17.88
C PHE A 21 12.06 3.23 -18.04
N ALA A 22 13.28 3.76 -17.96
CA ALA A 22 14.50 2.97 -17.98
C ALA A 22 14.93 2.68 -16.54
N VAL A 23 14.82 1.41 -16.12
CA VAL A 23 15.20 0.93 -14.80
C VAL A 23 16.62 0.39 -14.83
N THR A 24 17.46 0.88 -13.93
CA THR A 24 18.83 0.40 -13.73
C THR A 24 19.05 0.09 -12.26
N TYR A 25 19.56 -1.10 -11.98
CA TYR A 25 19.96 -1.50 -10.63
C TYR A 25 21.44 -1.31 -10.44
N TRP A 26 21.80 -0.69 -9.31
CA TRP A 26 23.19 -0.61 -8.91
C TRP A 26 23.53 -1.73 -7.92
N SER A 27 24.54 -2.53 -8.28
CA SER A 27 25.11 -3.60 -7.46
C SER A 27 26.62 -3.56 -7.48
N THR A 28 27.27 -4.05 -6.42
CA THR A 28 28.72 -4.31 -6.41
C THR A 28 28.99 -5.79 -6.10
N PRO A 29 30.12 -6.36 -6.53
CA PRO A 29 30.43 -7.78 -6.32
C PRO A 29 30.44 -8.22 -4.85
N GLU A 30 30.68 -7.30 -3.92
CA GLU A 30 30.78 -7.57 -2.48
C GLU A 30 29.41 -7.66 -1.79
N LEU A 31 28.32 -7.35 -2.50
CA LEU A 31 26.97 -7.25 -1.93
C LEU A 31 26.08 -8.36 -2.49
N ALA A 32 25.29 -8.97 -1.62
CA ALA A 32 24.40 -10.08 -1.97
C ALA A 32 23.20 -9.71 -2.88
N GLY A 33 23.14 -8.48 -3.38
CA GLY A 33 22.06 -7.93 -4.20
C GLY A 33 22.24 -6.44 -4.45
N PRO A 34 21.40 -5.84 -5.31
CA PRO A 34 21.47 -4.41 -5.59
C PRO A 34 21.18 -3.56 -4.35
N ARG A 35 21.75 -2.36 -4.33
CA ARG A 35 21.55 -1.37 -3.25
C ARG A 35 20.80 -0.13 -3.68
N ALA A 36 20.55 0.02 -4.97
CA ALA A 36 19.71 1.09 -5.48
C ALA A 36 19.00 0.66 -6.75
N ALA A 37 17.83 1.25 -6.96
CA ALA A 37 17.15 1.29 -8.24
C ALA A 37 17.10 2.74 -8.69
N LYS A 38 17.49 2.97 -9.95
CA LYS A 38 17.31 4.24 -10.65
C LYS A 38 16.28 4.04 -11.75
N VAL A 39 15.31 4.94 -11.84
CA VAL A 39 14.34 4.98 -12.94
C VAL A 39 14.46 6.33 -13.63
N ALA A 40 14.92 6.33 -14.88
CA ALA A 40 14.87 7.51 -15.73
C ALA A 40 13.55 7.52 -16.50
N VAL A 41 12.77 8.58 -16.32
CA VAL A 41 11.48 8.80 -16.98
C VAL A 41 11.70 9.75 -18.14
N THR A 42 11.35 9.30 -19.34
CA THR A 42 11.56 10.02 -20.59
C THR A 42 10.22 10.25 -21.29
N ASP A 43 10.01 11.45 -21.82
CA ASP A 43 8.81 11.77 -22.59
C ASP A 43 8.91 11.35 -24.07
N ALA A 44 7.84 11.59 -24.83
CA ALA A 44 7.78 11.25 -26.25
C ALA A 44 8.79 12.01 -27.13
N SER A 45 9.38 13.11 -26.64
CA SER A 45 10.44 13.85 -27.34
C SER A 45 11.82 13.25 -27.12
N GLY A 46 11.96 12.33 -26.15
CA GLY A 46 13.23 11.76 -25.74
C GLY A 46 13.92 12.53 -24.61
N GLU A 47 13.28 13.54 -24.01
CA GLU A 47 13.81 14.28 -22.87
C GLU A 47 13.57 13.53 -21.56
N VAL A 48 14.59 13.46 -20.69
CA VAL A 48 14.44 12.91 -19.34
C VAL A 48 13.72 13.95 -18.47
N VAL A 49 12.44 13.71 -18.21
CA VAL A 49 11.58 14.61 -17.44
C VAL A 49 11.65 14.36 -15.94
N GLN A 50 12.04 13.16 -15.52
CA GLN A 50 12.26 12.85 -14.11
C GLN A 50 13.31 11.75 -13.94
N THR A 51 14.04 11.81 -12.83
CA THR A 51 14.84 10.69 -12.33
C THR A 51 14.33 10.33 -10.93
N ILE A 52 14.04 9.05 -10.73
CA ILE A 52 13.66 8.46 -9.44
C ILE A 52 14.83 7.61 -8.96
N ASP A 53 15.34 7.89 -7.77
CA ASP A 53 16.42 7.13 -7.15
C ASP A 53 15.94 6.58 -5.80
N GLU A 54 15.99 5.25 -5.62
CA GLU A 54 15.64 4.58 -4.37
C GLU A 54 16.77 3.70 -3.88
N LEU A 55 17.08 3.78 -2.58
CA LEU A 55 17.98 2.84 -1.93
C LEU A 55 17.23 1.55 -1.59
N LEU A 56 17.82 0.42 -1.97
CA LEU A 56 17.30 -0.92 -1.70
C LEU A 56 18.04 -1.57 -0.53
N GLN A 57 17.28 -2.25 0.32
CA GLN A 57 17.86 -3.09 1.35
C GLN A 57 18.20 -4.48 0.78
N PRO A 58 19.13 -5.24 1.40
CA PRO A 58 19.41 -6.61 0.97
C PRO A 58 18.17 -7.52 0.97
N SER A 59 17.14 -7.17 1.75
CA SER A 59 15.88 -7.89 1.83
C SER A 59 14.85 -7.47 0.77
N SER A 60 15.19 -6.57 -0.17
CA SER A 60 14.28 -6.17 -1.25
C SER A 60 13.73 -7.40 -1.96
N PRO A 61 12.40 -7.58 -2.02
CA PRO A 61 11.81 -8.81 -2.52
C PRO A 61 11.73 -8.85 -4.05
N GLY A 62 11.90 -7.72 -4.74
CA GLY A 62 11.86 -7.72 -6.19
C GLY A 62 12.09 -6.37 -6.84
N GLY A 63 11.99 -6.38 -8.17
CA GLY A 63 12.22 -5.22 -9.00
C GLY A 63 11.06 -4.21 -9.04
N VAL A 64 11.36 -3.05 -9.59
CA VAL A 64 10.43 -1.99 -10.01
C VAL A 64 9.36 -2.56 -10.94
N GLY A 65 8.10 -2.22 -10.64
CA GLY A 65 6.94 -2.52 -11.48
C GLY A 65 6.19 -1.25 -11.87
N LEU A 66 5.44 -1.35 -12.96
CA LEU A 66 4.41 -0.38 -13.35
C LEU A 66 3.04 -1.06 -13.23
N GLU A 67 2.12 -0.42 -12.50
CA GLU A 67 0.75 -0.92 -12.31
C GLU A 67 -0.17 0.26 -11.95
N ASP A 68 -1.30 0.39 -12.65
CA ASP A 68 -2.41 1.27 -12.28
C ASP A 68 -3.12 0.70 -11.03
N ILE A 69 -2.67 1.16 -9.85
CA ILE A 69 -3.12 0.62 -8.56
C ILE A 69 -4.25 1.44 -7.94
N ASP A 70 -4.47 2.68 -8.38
CA ASP A 70 -5.61 3.49 -7.95
C ASP A 70 -6.77 3.54 -8.94
N GLY A 71 -6.60 2.99 -10.15
CA GLY A 71 -7.63 2.86 -11.17
C GLY A 71 -7.89 4.15 -11.95
N ASP A 72 -6.97 5.12 -11.94
CA ASP A 72 -7.11 6.36 -12.70
C ASP A 72 -6.75 6.22 -14.20
N GLY A 73 -6.35 5.01 -14.61
CA GLY A 73 -5.99 4.67 -15.99
C GLY A 73 -4.51 4.92 -16.31
N ARG A 74 -3.71 5.26 -15.31
CA ARG A 74 -2.27 5.50 -15.46
C ARG A 74 -1.50 4.63 -14.47
N ASP A 75 -0.37 4.08 -14.93
CA ASP A 75 0.45 3.26 -14.06
C ASP A 75 1.26 4.09 -13.06
N GLU A 76 1.27 3.65 -11.81
CA GLU A 76 2.23 4.05 -10.78
C GLU A 76 3.56 3.31 -10.96
N VAL A 77 4.66 3.93 -10.49
CA VAL A 77 5.93 3.21 -10.30
C VAL A 77 5.98 2.64 -8.89
N VAL A 78 6.03 1.32 -8.77
CA VAL A 78 6.09 0.61 -7.48
C VAL A 78 7.47 -0.01 -7.31
N ILE A 79 8.20 0.42 -6.27
CA ILE A 79 9.56 -0.02 -5.97
C ILE A 79 9.59 -0.73 -4.60
N PRO A 80 9.74 -2.07 -4.56
CA PRO A 80 9.94 -2.81 -3.32
C PRO A 80 11.31 -2.53 -2.70
N ILE A 81 11.39 -1.71 -1.63
CA ILE A 81 12.64 -1.30 -1.00
C ILE A 81 13.22 -2.41 -0.10
N ALA A 82 12.37 -3.02 0.73
CA ALA A 82 12.79 -3.96 1.77
C ALA A 82 11.65 -4.90 2.13
N ARG A 83 11.97 -6.11 2.59
CA ARG A 83 11.00 -7.02 3.21
C ARG A 83 11.39 -7.30 4.65
N ASN A 84 10.49 -6.97 5.57
CA ASN A 84 10.66 -7.12 7.02
C ASN A 84 9.58 -8.04 7.59
N LEU A 85 9.90 -8.74 8.68
CA LEU A 85 8.92 -9.55 9.40
C LEU A 85 8.27 -8.70 10.50
N PHE A 86 6.95 -8.59 10.48
CA PHE A 86 6.16 -8.04 11.57
C PHE A 86 5.27 -9.14 12.11
N ASN A 87 5.43 -9.49 13.38
CA ASN A 87 4.71 -10.59 14.04
C ASN A 87 4.75 -11.90 13.23
N GLY A 88 5.94 -12.24 12.71
CA GLY A 88 6.17 -13.45 11.92
C GLY A 88 5.69 -13.40 10.46
N SER A 89 5.04 -12.32 10.04
CA SER A 89 4.52 -12.18 8.67
C SER A 89 5.34 -11.19 7.84
N PRO A 90 5.72 -11.54 6.59
CA PRO A 90 6.53 -10.67 5.75
C PRO A 90 5.70 -9.49 5.24
N ASN A 91 6.16 -8.27 5.51
CA ASN A 91 5.64 -7.05 4.90
C ASN A 91 6.76 -6.37 4.12
N THR A 92 6.38 -5.72 3.03
CA THR A 92 7.28 -5.01 2.15
C THR A 92 7.14 -3.51 2.42
N LEU A 93 8.27 -2.82 2.54
CA LEU A 93 8.34 -1.37 2.41
C LEU A 93 8.40 -1.04 0.93
N PHE A 94 7.40 -0.33 0.43
CA PHE A 94 7.30 0.14 -0.94
C PHE A 94 7.63 1.64 -1.01
N SER A 95 8.27 2.05 -2.09
CA SER A 95 8.14 3.41 -2.60
C SER A 95 7.19 3.38 -3.78
N VAL A 96 6.06 4.07 -3.66
CA VAL A 96 5.05 4.19 -4.69
C VAL A 96 5.10 5.61 -5.22
N TRP A 97 5.25 5.75 -6.52
CA TRP A 97 5.32 7.03 -7.19
C TRP A 97 4.09 7.19 -8.08
N ARG A 98 3.38 8.30 -7.92
CA ARG A 98 2.11 8.59 -8.62
C ARG A 98 2.14 9.94 -9.31
N ALA A 99 1.55 10.03 -10.49
CA ALA A 99 1.32 11.30 -11.19
C ALA A 99 -0.11 11.34 -11.74
N PRO A 100 -0.99 12.27 -11.31
CA PRO A 100 -2.33 12.35 -11.88
C PRO A 100 -2.33 12.89 -13.31
N GLY A 101 -3.28 12.42 -14.11
CA GLY A 101 -3.58 12.98 -15.43
C GLY A 101 -2.37 12.93 -16.37
N ASP A 102 -2.03 14.06 -16.98
CA ASP A 102 -0.93 14.20 -17.94
C ASP A 102 0.39 14.71 -17.33
N ARG A 103 0.47 14.84 -16.00
CA ARG A 103 1.70 15.34 -15.35
C ARG A 103 2.88 14.43 -15.61
N LEU A 104 4.03 15.00 -15.96
CA LEU A 104 5.23 14.20 -16.27
C LEU A 104 6.05 13.85 -15.00
N HIS A 105 5.76 14.51 -13.88
CA HIS A 105 6.42 14.30 -12.60
C HIS A 105 5.56 13.48 -11.66
N TYR A 106 6.15 12.41 -11.14
CA TYR A 106 5.60 11.53 -10.13
C TYR A 106 6.01 11.97 -8.73
N GLU A 107 5.06 11.85 -7.81
CA GLU A 107 5.19 12.17 -6.40
C GLU A 107 5.31 10.90 -5.58
N ARG A 108 6.25 10.90 -4.63
CA ARG A 108 6.64 9.73 -3.84
C ARG A 108 5.76 9.57 -2.62
N THR A 109 5.31 8.36 -2.36
CA THR A 109 4.72 7.95 -1.08
C THR A 109 5.30 6.61 -0.63
N GLN A 110 5.74 6.54 0.63
CA GLN A 110 6.15 5.28 1.23
C GLN A 110 4.97 4.56 1.85
N MET A 111 4.91 3.26 1.60
CA MET A 111 3.84 2.41 2.09
C MET A 111 4.43 1.12 2.65
N VAL A 112 3.76 0.53 3.64
CA VAL A 112 4.16 -0.76 4.21
C VAL A 112 2.97 -1.70 4.17
N GLY A 113 3.22 -2.93 3.71
CA GLY A 113 2.22 -3.99 3.71
C GLY A 113 2.68 -5.26 3.00
N GLN A 114 1.89 -6.31 3.13
CA GLN A 114 1.92 -7.52 2.33
C GLN A 114 1.47 -7.30 0.89
N ALA A 115 0.57 -6.35 0.68
CA ALA A 115 0.04 -5.97 -0.63
C ALA A 115 -0.39 -4.50 -0.63
N VAL A 116 -0.45 -3.92 -1.83
CA VAL A 116 -1.03 -2.61 -2.15
C VAL A 116 -2.08 -2.86 -3.23
N TYR A 117 -3.30 -2.35 -3.06
CA TYR A 117 -4.41 -2.59 -3.98
C TYR A 117 -5.52 -1.53 -3.84
N PRO A 118 -6.38 -1.34 -4.84
CA PRO A 118 -7.52 -0.44 -4.72
C PRO A 118 -8.53 -0.97 -3.71
N SER A 119 -9.07 -0.09 -2.88
CA SER A 119 -10.04 -0.48 -1.84
C SER A 119 -11.43 -0.79 -2.38
N GLY A 120 -11.73 -0.35 -3.61
CA GLY A 120 -13.04 -0.46 -4.26
C GLY A 120 -13.98 0.73 -4.01
N ASP A 121 -13.57 1.69 -3.17
CA ASP A 121 -14.35 2.90 -2.82
C ASP A 121 -13.52 4.20 -2.98
N GLY A 122 -12.57 4.19 -3.91
CA GLY A 122 -11.79 5.37 -4.31
C GLY A 122 -10.53 5.63 -3.47
N TYR A 123 -10.18 4.70 -2.59
CA TYR A 123 -8.92 4.72 -1.84
C TYR A 123 -7.95 3.65 -2.37
N LEU A 124 -6.68 3.85 -2.08
CA LEU A 124 -5.67 2.81 -2.15
C LEU A 124 -5.48 2.25 -0.75
N VAL A 125 -5.29 0.93 -0.62
CA VAL A 125 -5.07 0.29 0.68
C VAL A 125 -3.79 -0.53 0.67
N THR A 126 -3.03 -0.45 1.76
CA THR A 126 -2.05 -1.49 2.09
C THR A 126 -2.59 -2.41 3.17
N ASN A 127 -2.34 -3.70 3.00
CA ASN A 127 -2.74 -4.72 3.96
C ASN A 127 -1.50 -5.29 4.63
N GLY A 128 -1.48 -5.33 5.96
CA GLY A 128 -0.47 -6.00 6.78
C GLY A 128 -1.10 -6.85 7.88
N GLY A 129 -0.27 -7.33 8.81
CA GLY A 129 -0.72 -8.07 10.00
C GLY A 129 -0.44 -9.58 10.00
N GLY A 130 -0.95 -10.25 11.03
CA GLY A 130 -0.70 -11.66 11.41
C GLY A 130 -1.85 -12.62 11.04
N LEU A 131 -1.92 -13.79 11.67
CA LEU A 131 -2.96 -14.79 11.35
C LEU A 131 -4.35 -14.42 11.88
N ASP A 132 -4.38 -13.70 12.99
CA ASP A 132 -5.54 -13.32 13.81
C ASP A 132 -5.77 -11.80 13.83
N SER A 133 -4.92 -11.03 13.15
CA SER A 133 -5.07 -9.58 13.03
C SER A 133 -4.63 -9.09 11.65
N ARG A 134 -5.35 -8.13 11.09
CA ARG A 134 -5.06 -7.45 9.83
C ARG A 134 -5.07 -5.95 10.02
N ASP A 135 -4.02 -5.29 9.56
CA ASP A 135 -3.95 -3.84 9.52
C ASP A 135 -4.19 -3.37 8.09
N LEU A 136 -5.13 -2.45 7.90
CA LEU A 136 -5.42 -1.82 6.61
C LEU A 136 -5.10 -0.34 6.69
N THR A 137 -4.11 0.14 5.95
CA THR A 137 -3.80 1.57 5.84
C THR A 137 -4.44 2.12 4.57
N PHE A 138 -5.36 3.06 4.72
CA PHE A 138 -6.07 3.70 3.61
C PHE A 138 -5.36 4.99 3.20
N TYR A 139 -5.20 5.17 1.90
CA TYR A 139 -4.59 6.33 1.29
C TYR A 139 -5.56 6.95 0.29
N LEU A 140 -5.68 8.27 0.33
CA LEU A 140 -6.38 9.06 -0.69
C LEU A 140 -5.40 9.39 -1.83
N PRO A 141 -5.74 9.07 -3.09
CA PRO A 141 -4.98 9.56 -4.24
C PRO A 141 -5.11 11.08 -4.37
N THR A 142 -3.99 11.80 -4.48
CA THR A 142 -3.95 13.26 -4.57
C THR A 142 -2.95 13.76 -5.62
N GLY A 143 -2.91 15.07 -5.82
CA GLY A 143 -1.89 15.72 -6.64
C GLY A 143 -0.47 15.66 -6.08
N ALA A 144 -0.30 15.25 -4.81
CA ALA A 144 0.97 15.12 -4.12
C ALA A 144 1.33 13.64 -3.85
N GLY A 145 0.82 12.72 -4.68
CA GLY A 145 0.96 11.29 -4.49
C GLY A 145 -0.21 10.72 -3.69
N TYR A 146 0.07 9.98 -2.64
CA TYR A 146 -0.93 9.35 -1.78
C TYR A 146 -0.88 9.94 -0.37
N THR A 147 -2.03 10.36 0.14
CA THR A 147 -2.17 10.88 1.51
C THR A 147 -2.75 9.80 2.40
N LEU A 148 -2.02 9.38 3.44
CA LEU A 148 -2.56 8.47 4.45
C LEU A 148 -3.77 9.12 5.12
N VAL A 149 -4.90 8.42 5.16
CA VAL A 149 -6.16 8.90 5.75
C VAL A 149 -6.41 8.25 7.10
N VAL A 150 -6.35 6.92 7.17
CA VAL A 150 -6.68 6.15 8.37
C VAL A 150 -5.98 4.79 8.34
N VAL A 151 -5.69 4.26 9.53
CA VAL A 151 -5.31 2.86 9.72
C VAL A 151 -6.45 2.15 10.44
N LEU A 152 -6.89 1.02 9.90
CA LEU A 152 -7.79 0.10 10.60
C LEU A 152 -7.00 -1.10 11.12
N THR A 153 -7.40 -1.61 12.27
CA THR A 153 -7.05 -2.96 12.70
C THR A 153 -8.32 -3.81 12.76
N ILE A 154 -8.28 -4.97 12.11
CA ILE A 154 -9.33 -5.98 12.13
C ILE A 154 -8.78 -7.21 12.85
N GLU A 155 -9.32 -7.51 14.04
CA GLU A 155 -8.89 -8.61 14.91
C GLU A 155 -9.95 -9.72 14.92
N ALA A 156 -9.50 -10.96 14.88
CA ALA A 156 -10.34 -12.14 15.14
C ALA A 156 -10.59 -12.26 16.65
N GLU A 157 -11.85 -12.24 17.07
CA GLU A 157 -12.23 -12.38 18.48
C GLU A 157 -12.58 -13.82 18.82
N GLU A 158 -13.23 -14.53 17.89
CA GLU A 158 -13.58 -15.93 18.05
C GLU A 158 -13.16 -16.74 16.82
N VAL A 159 -12.45 -17.83 17.06
CA VAL A 159 -11.99 -18.77 16.03
C VAL A 159 -12.45 -20.16 16.42
N ASP A 160 -13.12 -20.84 15.48
CA ASP A 160 -13.53 -22.23 15.63
C ASP A 160 -12.27 -23.12 15.79
N PRO A 161 -12.12 -23.86 16.90
CA PRO A 161 -10.88 -24.58 17.21
C PRO A 161 -10.66 -25.82 16.33
N ASP A 162 -11.71 -26.37 15.73
CA ASP A 162 -11.63 -27.59 14.92
C ASP A 162 -11.32 -27.26 13.45
N THR A 163 -11.89 -26.16 12.95
CA THR A 163 -11.78 -25.73 11.55
C THR A 163 -10.83 -24.56 11.33
N HIS A 164 -10.39 -23.90 12.40
CA HIS A 164 -9.64 -22.64 12.40
C HIS A 164 -10.33 -21.50 11.63
N ARG A 165 -11.66 -21.59 11.47
CA ARG A 165 -12.45 -20.54 10.83
C ARG A 165 -12.65 -19.39 11.80
N VAL A 166 -12.33 -18.17 11.37
CA VAL A 166 -12.70 -16.96 12.11
C VAL A 166 -14.22 -16.79 12.09
N LEU A 167 -14.84 -16.78 13.26
CA LEU A 167 -16.29 -16.69 13.46
C LEU A 167 -16.72 -15.25 13.69
N THR A 168 -15.98 -14.50 14.50
CA THR A 168 -16.28 -13.10 14.81
C THR A 168 -15.03 -12.23 14.70
N VAL A 169 -15.23 -10.98 14.28
CA VAL A 169 -14.15 -10.00 14.11
C VAL A 169 -14.55 -8.64 14.66
N VAL A 170 -13.56 -7.86 15.08
CA VAL A 170 -13.72 -6.48 15.48
C VAL A 170 -12.85 -5.63 14.59
N CYS A 171 -13.44 -4.59 14.00
CA CYS A 171 -12.73 -3.58 13.24
C CYS A 171 -12.66 -2.29 14.06
N ARG A 172 -11.49 -1.67 14.12
CA ARG A 172 -11.28 -0.38 14.80
C ARG A 172 -10.46 0.54 13.92
N ALA A 173 -10.85 1.81 13.89
CA ALA A 173 -10.00 2.84 13.32
C ALA A 173 -9.04 3.38 14.38
N HIS A 174 -7.82 3.67 13.96
CA HIS A 174 -6.83 4.42 14.73
C HIS A 174 -6.82 5.87 14.26
N GLN A 175 -6.55 6.78 15.20
CA GLN A 175 -6.47 8.20 14.86
C GLN A 175 -5.20 8.47 14.07
N GLU A 176 -5.39 9.08 12.91
CA GLU A 176 -4.33 9.52 12.00
C GLU A 176 -4.57 10.99 11.68
N ASP A 177 -3.50 11.75 11.46
CA ASP A 177 -3.58 13.18 11.09
C ASP A 177 -4.34 13.42 9.77
N GLY A 178 -4.44 12.37 8.95
CA GLY A 178 -5.09 12.38 7.64
C GLY A 178 -6.60 12.52 7.63
N LEU A 179 -7.29 12.27 8.76
CA LEU A 179 -8.75 12.34 8.82
C LEU A 179 -9.32 13.73 8.47
N HIS A 180 -8.55 14.79 8.75
CA HIS A 180 -8.91 16.15 8.36
C HIS A 180 -8.98 16.35 6.84
N ALA A 181 -8.20 15.58 6.05
CA ALA A 181 -8.21 15.67 4.59
C ALA A 181 -9.54 15.16 3.98
N VAL A 182 -10.31 14.38 4.72
CA VAL A 182 -11.59 13.80 4.30
C VAL A 182 -12.78 14.28 5.13
N ASP A 183 -12.59 15.31 5.97
CA ASP A 183 -13.61 15.89 6.85
C ASP A 183 -14.37 14.85 7.69
N MET A 184 -13.62 13.90 8.25
CA MET A 184 -14.16 12.87 9.15
C MET A 184 -13.53 12.99 10.54
N ASN A 185 -14.33 12.73 11.57
CA ASN A 185 -13.79 12.37 12.88
C ASN A 185 -13.52 10.85 12.95
N LEU A 186 -12.83 10.41 14.01
CA LEU A 186 -12.45 9.00 14.19
C LEU A 186 -13.64 8.04 14.14
N ARG A 187 -14.80 8.43 14.70
CA ARG A 187 -15.99 7.58 14.69
C ARG A 187 -16.57 7.43 13.29
N GLN A 188 -16.70 8.53 12.55
CA GLN A 188 -17.16 8.50 11.16
C GLN A 188 -16.20 7.68 10.29
N ALA A 189 -14.90 7.81 10.53
CA ALA A 189 -13.88 7.01 9.85
C ALA A 189 -14.02 5.51 10.18
N GLU A 190 -14.20 5.15 11.45
CA GLU A 190 -14.44 3.76 11.85
C GLU A 190 -15.69 3.20 11.16
N GLU A 191 -16.83 3.89 11.24
CA GLU A 191 -18.09 3.47 10.62
C GLU A 191 -17.93 3.32 9.09
N THR A 192 -17.25 4.26 8.43
CA THR A 192 -17.08 4.28 6.97
C THR A 192 -16.09 3.21 6.49
N PHE A 193 -14.86 3.26 6.99
CA PHE A 193 -13.77 2.42 6.48
C PHE A 193 -13.89 0.97 6.95
N CYS A 194 -14.48 0.67 8.12
CA CYS A 194 -14.75 -0.72 8.52
C CYS A 194 -15.84 -1.39 7.66
N ALA A 195 -16.67 -0.60 6.98
CA ALA A 195 -17.67 -1.06 6.02
C ALA A 195 -17.17 -1.03 4.55
N SER A 196 -15.94 -0.56 4.30
CA SER A 196 -15.34 -0.51 2.96
C SER A 196 -15.22 -1.92 2.33
N PRO A 197 -15.22 -2.04 0.99
CA PRO A 197 -15.05 -3.34 0.33
C PRO A 197 -13.75 -4.04 0.74
N ALA A 198 -12.65 -3.30 0.88
CA ALA A 198 -11.37 -3.83 1.36
C ALA A 198 -11.46 -4.39 2.79
N ALA A 199 -12.08 -3.67 3.72
CA ALA A 199 -12.26 -4.15 5.08
C ALA A 199 -13.18 -5.37 5.12
N MET A 200 -14.28 -5.37 4.36
CA MET A 200 -15.24 -6.47 4.27
C MET A 200 -14.67 -7.73 3.63
N ALA A 201 -13.64 -7.60 2.78
CA ALA A 201 -12.92 -8.74 2.20
C ALA A 201 -12.05 -9.49 3.22
N ILE A 202 -11.75 -8.89 4.37
CA ILE A 202 -11.06 -9.56 5.47
C ILE A 202 -12.06 -10.43 6.24
N TRP A 203 -11.85 -11.75 6.19
CA TRP A 203 -12.73 -12.78 6.76
C TRP A 203 -14.21 -12.54 6.40
N PRO A 204 -14.59 -12.63 5.11
CA PRO A 204 -15.91 -12.21 4.63
C PRO A 204 -17.09 -12.99 5.23
N GLY A 205 -16.84 -14.18 5.79
CA GLY A 205 -17.84 -15.01 6.45
C GLY A 205 -17.89 -14.89 7.97
N ALA A 206 -17.14 -13.97 8.57
CA ALA A 206 -17.15 -13.70 10.01
C ALA A 206 -18.16 -12.61 10.36
N GLN A 207 -18.83 -12.75 11.51
CA GLN A 207 -19.71 -11.72 12.04
C GLN A 207 -18.88 -10.55 12.58
N ARG A 208 -19.22 -9.32 12.18
CA ARG A 208 -18.60 -8.11 12.72
C ARG A 208 -19.30 -7.72 14.01
N ILE A 209 -18.53 -7.56 15.09
CA ILE A 209 -19.05 -7.15 16.39
C ILE A 209 -18.41 -5.82 16.82
N GLU A 210 -19.17 -5.02 17.56
CA GLU A 210 -18.68 -3.76 18.12
C GLU A 210 -18.32 -3.95 19.60
N ILE A 211 -17.04 -3.76 19.93
CA ILE A 211 -16.60 -3.77 21.34
C ILE A 211 -16.67 -2.35 21.95
N ARG A 212 -16.52 -1.30 21.13
CA ARG A 212 -16.64 0.09 21.59
C ARG A 212 -18.09 0.55 21.55
N ARG A 213 -18.69 0.80 22.73
CA ARG A 213 -19.87 1.66 22.83
C ARG A 213 -19.44 3.12 22.85
N TRP A 214 -19.54 3.80 21.72
CA TRP A 214 -19.35 5.24 21.63
C TRP A 214 -20.34 5.96 22.58
N ARG A 215 -19.83 6.70 23.57
CA ARG A 215 -20.69 7.47 24.48
C ARG A 215 -21.20 8.74 23.77
N PRO A 216 -22.46 9.17 23.99
CA PRO A 216 -22.91 10.49 23.55
C PRO A 216 -22.00 11.57 24.17
N GLY A 217 -21.23 12.28 23.34
CA GLY A 217 -20.38 13.41 23.78
C GLY A 217 -18.89 13.33 23.46
N GLN A 218 -18.35 12.23 22.91
CA GLN A 218 -16.96 12.17 22.39
C GLN A 218 -16.82 12.78 20.98
N GLN A 219 -17.57 13.85 20.69
CA GLN A 219 -17.68 14.49 19.37
C GLN A 219 -16.58 15.52 19.06
N ARG A 220 -15.36 15.36 19.60
CA ARG A 220 -14.27 16.30 19.34
C ARG A 220 -13.01 15.57 18.95
#